data_AF-A0AAN8JC89-F1
#
_entry.id   AF-A0AAN8JC89-F1
#
_cell.length_a   1.000
_cell.length_b   1.000
_cell.length_c   1.000
_cell.angle_alpha   90.00
_cell.angle_beta   90.00
_cell.angle_gamma   90.00
#
_symmetry.space_group_name_H-M   'P 1'
#
loop_
_entity.id
_entity.type
_entity.pdbx_description
1 polymer ?
#
loop_
_entity_poly.entity_id
_entity_poly.type
_entity_poly.pdbx_seq_one_letter_code
_entity_poly.pdbx_strand_id
1 'polypeptide(L)'
;METMGRFVVLMYDRTSELQGVDAAGRHLFSKKSREIENIPPTSAALLKHTKRAAFQASHIWDQCLVTKPFVPSPGDSGWEKCYGQ
;
A
#
# COMPACT_ATOMS: atom_id res chain seq x y z
N MET A 1 -3.10 -10.90 -1.17
CA MET A 1 -2.69 -9.76 -2.02
C MET A 1 -3.60 -9.57 -3.22
N GLU A 2 -4.10 -10.63 -3.84
CA GLU A 2 -4.99 -10.55 -5.01
C GLU A 2 -6.25 -9.71 -4.76
N THR A 3 -7.01 -9.96 -3.69
CA THR A 3 -8.21 -9.18 -3.35
C THR A 3 -7.91 -7.70 -3.11
N MET A 4 -6.81 -7.40 -2.40
CA MET A 4 -6.37 -6.03 -2.15
C MET A 4 -5.91 -5.34 -3.44
N GLY A 5 -5.18 -6.06 -4.29
CA GLY A 5 -4.75 -5.57 -5.59
C GLY A 5 -5.95 -5.20 -6.46
N ARG A 6 -6.95 -6.09 -6.54
CA ARG A 6 -8.19 -5.83 -7.28
C ARG A 6 -8.95 -4.62 -6.75
N PHE A 7 -9.09 -4.51 -5.43
CA PHE A 7 -9.69 -3.34 -4.78
C PHE A 7 -8.98 -2.04 -5.20
N VAL A 8 -7.65 -2.03 -5.13
CA VAL A 8 -6.85 -0.85 -5.53
C VAL A 8 -7.01 -0.54 -7.02
N VAL A 9 -7.04 -1.53 -7.90
CA VAL A 9 -7.31 -1.29 -9.34
C VAL A 9 -8.64 -0.55 -9.52
N LEU A 10 -9.70 -0.99 -8.85
CA LEU A 10 -11.03 -0.36 -8.94
C LEU A 10 -11.08 1.07 -8.39
N MET A 11 -10.23 1.39 -7.40
CA MET A 11 -10.12 2.75 -6.87
C MET A 11 -9.61 3.74 -7.93
N TYR A 12 -8.68 3.31 -8.78
CA TYR A 12 -8.14 4.14 -9.85
C TYR A 12 -8.96 4.04 -11.13
N ASP A 13 -9.52 2.87 -11.45
CA ASP A 13 -10.28 2.64 -12.68
C ASP A 13 -11.43 1.66 -12.46
N ARG A 14 -12.61 2.21 -12.12
CA ARG A 14 -13.80 1.42 -11.76
C ARG A 14 -14.28 0.48 -12.88
N THR A 15 -13.99 0.80 -14.13
CA THR A 15 -14.37 -0.01 -15.29
C THR A 15 -13.28 -1.01 -15.69
N SER A 16 -12.18 -1.09 -14.95
CA SER A 16 -11.08 -1.98 -15.29
C SER A 16 -11.44 -3.43 -14.97
N GLU A 17 -11.20 -4.31 -15.92
CA GLU A 17 -11.29 -5.77 -15.77
C GLU A 17 -9.98 -6.38 -15.26
N LEU A 18 -8.91 -5.57 -15.16
CA LEU A 18 -7.61 -6.02 -14.70
C LEU A 18 -7.65 -6.35 -13.20
N GLN A 19 -6.98 -7.44 -12.83
CA GLN A 19 -6.94 -7.94 -11.46
C GLN A 19 -5.71 -7.46 -10.67
N GLY A 20 -4.61 -7.14 -11.36
CA GLY A 20 -3.34 -6.79 -10.77
C GLY A 20 -2.98 -5.31 -10.93
N VAL A 21 -2.44 -4.71 -9.88
CA VAL A 21 -2.03 -3.30 -9.86
C VAL A 21 -0.93 -2.97 -10.87
N ASP A 22 0.01 -3.90 -11.14
CA ASP A 22 1.08 -3.65 -12.11
C ASP A 22 0.55 -3.62 -13.55
N ALA A 23 -0.38 -4.52 -13.90
CA ALA A 23 -1.02 -4.53 -15.22
C ALA A 23 -1.90 -3.29 -15.39
N ALA A 24 -2.67 -2.91 -14.36
CA ALA A 24 -3.50 -1.72 -14.36
C ALA A 24 -2.66 -0.44 -14.46
N GLY A 25 -1.59 -0.31 -13.68
CA GLY A 25 -0.68 0.82 -13.73
C GLY A 25 -0.07 0.99 -15.12
N ARG A 26 0.41 -0.09 -15.74
CA ARG A 26 0.91 -0.06 -17.12
C ARG A 26 -0.16 0.37 -18.11
N HIS A 27 -1.38 -0.15 -18.00
CA HIS A 27 -2.48 0.21 -18.89
C HIS A 27 -2.87 1.68 -18.74
N LEU A 28 -3.01 2.17 -17.50
CA LEU A 28 -3.38 3.56 -17.22
C LEU A 28 -2.31 4.55 -17.68
N PHE A 29 -1.04 4.21 -17.48
CA PHE A 29 0.08 5.01 -17.97
C PHE A 29 0.15 5.04 -19.50
N SER A 30 0.16 3.86 -20.14
CA SER A 30 0.43 3.76 -21.59
C SER A 30 -0.77 4.01 -22.50
N LYS A 31 -1.99 3.70 -22.06
CA LYS A 31 -3.22 3.76 -22.89
C LYS A 31 -4.15 4.88 -22.50
N LYS A 32 -4.20 5.25 -21.21
CA LYS A 32 -5.04 6.36 -20.72
C LYS A 32 -4.24 7.64 -20.43
N SER A 33 -2.93 7.63 -20.64
CA SER A 33 -2.01 8.77 -20.45
C SER A 33 -2.20 9.49 -19.11
N ARG A 34 -2.43 8.72 -18.04
CA ARG A 34 -2.63 9.29 -16.71
C ARG A 34 -1.31 9.73 -16.09
N GLU A 35 -1.37 10.85 -15.38
CA GLU A 35 -0.31 11.33 -14.49
C GLU A 35 0.08 10.26 -13.45
N ILE A 36 1.34 10.30 -13.00
CA ILE A 36 1.90 9.31 -12.07
C ILE A 36 1.11 9.24 -10.74
N GLU A 37 0.57 10.36 -10.27
CA GLU A 37 -0.27 10.43 -9.07
C GLU A 37 -1.64 9.74 -9.25
N ASN A 38 -2.03 9.49 -10.51
CA ASN A 38 -3.33 8.92 -10.90
C ASN A 38 -3.23 7.49 -11.44
N ILE A 39 -2.13 6.79 -11.13
CA ILE A 39 -1.97 5.35 -11.36
C ILE A 39 -1.84 4.59 -10.04
N PRO A 40 -2.26 3.30 -9.99
CA PRO A 40 -2.12 2.50 -8.78
C PRO A 40 -0.63 2.29 -8.41
N PRO A 41 -0.34 2.05 -7.11
CA PRO A 41 0.99 1.66 -6.66
C PRO A 41 1.42 0.34 -7.30
N THR A 42 2.73 0.09 -7.36
CA THR A 42 3.25 -1.23 -7.74
C THR A 42 2.88 -2.30 -6.70
N SER A 43 2.91 -3.58 -7.08
CA SER A 43 2.64 -4.69 -6.14
C SER A 43 3.56 -4.64 -4.91
N ALA A 44 4.83 -4.29 -5.09
CA ALA A 44 5.79 -4.15 -3.99
C ALA A 44 5.44 -2.98 -3.06
N ALA A 45 5.07 -1.82 -3.64
CA ALA A 45 4.63 -0.67 -2.85
C ALA A 45 3.33 -1.00 -2.08
N LEU A 46 2.36 -1.62 -2.74
CA LEU A 46 1.09 -2.04 -2.12
C LEU A 46 1.32 -2.98 -0.93
N LEU A 47 2.23 -3.95 -1.07
CA LEU A 47 2.60 -4.84 0.03
C LEU A 47 3.18 -4.06 1.22
N LYS A 48 4.12 -3.14 0.96
CA LYS A 48 4.71 -2.28 2.00
C LYS A 48 3.63 -1.42 2.68
N HIS A 49 2.75 -0.77 1.92
CA HIS A 49 1.65 0.03 2.48
C HIS A 49 0.70 -0.82 3.34
N THR A 50 0.36 -2.02 2.90
CA THR A 50 -0.53 -2.92 3.64
C THR A 50 0.08 -3.32 4.98
N LYS A 51 1.37 -3.67 5.00
CA LYS A 51 2.09 -3.98 6.24
C LYS A 51 2.13 -2.77 7.20
N ARG A 52 2.34 -1.57 6.67
CA ARG A 52 2.35 -0.34 7.48
C ARG A 52 0.99 -0.07 8.12
N ALA A 53 -0.08 -0.17 7.34
CA ALA A 53 -1.44 0.04 7.83
C ALA A 53 -1.82 -0.99 8.91
N ALA A 54 -1.48 -2.27 8.70
CA ALA A 54 -1.70 -3.32 9.67
C ALA A 54 -0.98 -3.03 11.00
N PHE A 55 0.31 -2.65 10.93
CA PHE A 55 1.10 -2.30 12.10
C PHE A 55 0.54 -1.09 12.85
N GLN A 56 0.13 -0.03 12.13
CA GLN A 56 -0.50 1.14 12.74
C GLN A 56 -1.78 0.77 13.48
N ALA A 57 -2.64 -0.03 12.85
CA ALA A 57 -3.89 -0.46 13.49
C ALA A 57 -3.62 -1.33 14.72
N SER A 58 -2.79 -2.36 14.62
CA SER A 58 -2.62 -3.38 15.67
C SER A 58 -1.67 -2.98 16.79
N HIS A 59 -0.68 -2.14 16.54
CA HIS A 59 0.34 -1.81 17.54
C HIS A 59 0.23 -0.39 18.08
N ILE A 60 -0.34 0.54 17.30
CA ILE A 60 -0.47 1.94 17.71
C ILE A 60 -1.90 2.22 18.17
N TRP A 61 -2.89 1.98 17.32
CA TRP A 61 -4.28 2.36 17.62
C TRP A 61 -4.96 1.42 18.61
N ASP A 62 -4.65 0.12 18.59
CA ASP A 62 -5.16 -0.84 19.57
C ASP A 62 -4.77 -0.49 21.02
N GLN A 63 -3.63 0.19 21.18
CA GLN A 63 -3.10 0.58 22.49
C GLN A 63 -3.27 2.09 22.77
N CYS A 64 -4.17 2.78 22.06
CA CYS A 64 -4.25 4.25 22.11
C CYS A 64 -4.60 4.82 23.51
N LEU A 65 -5.20 4.02 24.38
CA LEU A 65 -5.56 4.39 25.76
C LEU A 65 -4.53 3.93 26.81
N VAL A 66 -3.52 3.15 26.41
CA VAL A 66 -2.51 2.64 27.33
C VAL A 66 -1.47 3.72 27.57
N THR A 67 -1.19 4.03 28.84
CA THR A 67 -0.10 4.96 29.18
C THR A 67 1.24 4.28 28.94
N LYS A 68 2.08 4.86 28.06
CA LYS A 68 3.39 4.32 27.65
C LYS A 68 3.28 2.89 27.06
N PRO A 69 2.58 2.70 25.93
CA PRO A 69 2.41 1.40 25.31
C PRO A 69 3.74 0.85 24.80
N PHE A 70 3.88 -0.48 24.82
CA PHE A 70 4.99 -1.14 24.14
C PHE A 70 4.72 -1.14 22.62
N VAL A 71 5.67 -0.59 21.85
CA VAL A 71 5.60 -0.56 20.40
C VAL A 71 6.76 -1.38 19.84
N PRO A 72 6.49 -2.47 19.09
CA PRO A 72 7.54 -3.27 18.48
C PRO A 72 8.28 -2.49 17.37
N SER A 73 9.45 -2.99 16.96
CA SER A 73 10.20 -2.38 15.85
C SER A 73 9.40 -2.40 14.54
N PRO A 74 9.35 -1.30 13.77
CA PRO A 74 8.61 -1.25 12.51
C PRO A 74 9.35 -1.88 11.30
N GLY A 75 10.61 -2.32 11.47
CA GLY A 75 11.49 -2.71 10.36
C GLY A 75 10.99 -3.85 9.46
N ASP A 76 10.14 -4.74 9.97
CA ASP A 76 9.53 -5.83 9.17
C ASP A 76 8.11 -5.50 8.68
N SER A 77 7.59 -4.34 9.09
CA SER A 77 6.21 -3.90 8.88
C SER A 77 6.07 -2.88 7.75
N GLY A 78 6.92 -3.00 6.72
CA GLY A 78 6.86 -2.15 5.53
C GLY A 78 7.64 -0.85 5.63
N TRP A 79 8.40 -0.63 6.70
CA TRP A 79 9.46 0.38 6.75
C TRP A 79 10.82 -0.28 6.54
N GLU A 80 11.73 0.42 5.88
CA GLU A 80 13.12 -0.01 5.73
C GLU A 80 14.01 0.97 6.50
N LYS A 81 15.07 0.46 7.12
CA LYS A 81 16.06 1.33 7.76
C LYS A 81 16.83 2.06 6.66
N CYS A 82 16.80 3.39 6.68
CA CYS A 82 17.73 4.19 5.90
C CYS A 82 19.08 4.15 6.60
N TYR A 83 20.08 3.48 6.01
CA TYR A 83 21.47 3.61 6.41
C TYR A 83 22.11 4.69 5.53
N GLY A 84 22.26 5.90 6.07
CA GLY A 84 22.99 7.01 5.43
C GLY A 84 22.12 7.95 4.58
N GLN A 85 21.85 9.14 5.15
CA GLN A 85 21.87 10.41 4.43
C GLN A 85 22.91 11.29 5.11
#